data_AF-F4XC95-F1
#
_entry.id   AF-F4XC95-F1
#
_cell.length_a   1.000
_cell.length_b   1.000
_cell.length_c   1.000
_cell.angle_alpha   90.00
_cell.angle_beta   90.00
_cell.angle_gamma   90.00
#
_symmetry.space_group_name_H-M   'P 1'
#
loop_
_entity.id
_entity.type
_entity.pdbx_description
1 polymer ?
#
loop_
_entity_poly.entity_id
_entity_poly.type
_entity_poly.pdbx_seq_one_letter_code
_entity_poly.pdbx_strand_id
1 'polypeptide(L)'
;MEVVLTGAAVSAALTWLARTVLKLPAWGGLRLIRRLPRVFLYLFYLFGQVVVSNLQVMERILFPQKRKGGGRLVWFRTDLKEEGTRLTLANSITLTPGTVTVSLKGNYLCVHALDEDFAKGVKENGFAPRLERWEEGDHG
;
A
#
# COMPACT_ATOMS: atom_id res chain seq x y z
N MET A 1 -35.71 -0.81 -20.31
CA MET A 1 -35.84 0.56 -19.78
C MET A 1 -35.72 0.58 -18.25
N GLU A 2 -36.48 -0.26 -17.55
CA GLU A 2 -36.52 -0.30 -16.08
C GLU A 2 -35.16 -0.53 -15.40
N VAL A 3 -34.35 -1.48 -15.90
CA VAL A 3 -33.01 -1.79 -15.37
C VAL A 3 -32.02 -0.62 -15.49
N VAL A 4 -32.11 0.16 -16.57
CA VAL A 4 -31.24 1.32 -16.78
C VAL A 4 -31.62 2.45 -15.82
N LEU A 5 -32.92 2.62 -15.58
CA LEU A 5 -33.47 3.65 -14.69
C LEU A 5 -33.14 3.36 -13.21
N THR A 6 -33.30 2.11 -12.78
CA THR A 6 -32.91 1.69 -11.42
C THR A 6 -31.40 1.79 -11.24
N GLY A 7 -30.62 1.37 -12.24
CA GLY A 7 -29.15 1.51 -12.22
C GLY A 7 -28.69 2.97 -12.11
N ALA A 8 -29.30 3.89 -12.86
CA ALA A 8 -29.00 5.31 -12.78
C ALA A 8 -29.37 5.92 -11.42
N ALA A 9 -30.54 5.58 -10.87
CA ALA A 9 -30.98 6.04 -9.56
C ALA A 9 -30.05 5.58 -8.43
N VAL A 10 -29.66 4.30 -8.44
CA VAL A 10 -28.73 3.74 -7.46
C VAL A 10 -27.34 4.38 -7.57
N SER A 11 -26.85 4.57 -8.80
CA SER A 11 -25.54 5.20 -9.03
C SER A 11 -25.52 6.67 -8.57
N ALA A 12 -26.62 7.40 -8.78
CA ALA A 12 -26.77 8.77 -8.31
C ALA A 12 -26.81 8.83 -6.77
N ALA A 13 -27.58 7.94 -6.13
CA ALA A 13 -27.65 7.85 -4.67
C ALA A 13 -26.29 7.51 -4.05
N LEU A 14 -25.56 6.54 -4.63
CA LEU A 14 -24.21 6.18 -4.21
C LEU A 14 -23.23 7.34 -4.38
N THR A 15 -23.29 8.06 -5.51
CA THR A 15 -22.42 9.21 -5.75
C THR A 15 -22.70 10.33 -4.76
N TRP A 16 -23.97 10.59 -4.46
CA TRP A 16 -24.37 11.58 -3.47
C TRP A 16 -23.92 11.21 -2.06
N LEU A 17 -24.11 9.94 -1.66
CA LEU A 17 -23.65 9.42 -0.37
C LEU A 17 -22.12 9.50 -0.26
N ALA A 18 -21.39 9.08 -1.29
CA ALA A 18 -19.93 9.15 -1.32
C ALA A 18 -19.41 10.59 -1.22
N ARG A 19 -20.07 11.56 -1.86
CA ARG A 19 -19.72 12.98 -1.70
C ARG A 19 -19.98 13.49 -0.28
N THR A 20 -21.07 13.06 0.33
CA THR A 20 -21.47 13.51 1.68
C THR A 20 -20.58 12.91 2.76
N VAL A 21 -20.28 11.60 2.65
CA VAL A 21 -19.53 10.86 3.68
C VAL A 21 -18.02 10.93 3.44
N LEU A 22 -17.55 10.76 2.19
CA LEU A 22 -16.11 10.68 1.86
C LEU A 22 -15.53 12.02 1.34
N LYS A 23 -16.34 13.08 1.24
CA LYS A 23 -15.93 14.41 0.73
C LYS A 23 -15.18 14.35 -0.62
N LEU A 24 -15.55 13.40 -1.47
CA LEU A 24 -14.88 13.21 -2.76
C LEU A 24 -15.21 14.36 -3.73
N PRO A 25 -14.21 14.90 -4.45
CA PRO A 25 -14.43 15.98 -5.41
C PRO A 25 -15.25 15.50 -6.62
N ALA A 26 -16.21 16.32 -7.05
CA ALA A 26 -17.15 16.00 -8.15
C ALA A 26 -16.46 15.70 -9.50
N TRP A 27 -15.27 16.27 -9.73
CA TRP A 27 -14.45 16.08 -10.94
C TRP A 27 -13.37 15.00 -10.79
N GLY A 28 -13.42 14.20 -9.71
CA GLY A 28 -12.43 13.16 -9.41
C GLY A 28 -12.45 11.98 -10.37
N GLY A 29 -13.60 11.65 -10.99
CA GLY A 29 -13.76 10.44 -11.80
C GLY A 29 -12.81 10.34 -13.01
N LEU A 30 -12.62 11.43 -13.76
CA LEU A 30 -11.73 11.44 -14.93
C LEU A 30 -10.25 11.41 -14.54
N ARG A 31 -9.89 12.08 -13.43
CA ARG A 31 -8.54 12.00 -12.85
C ARG A 31 -8.25 10.60 -12.32
N LEU A 32 -9.23 9.96 -11.68
CA LEU A 32 -9.12 8.59 -11.14
C LEU A 32 -8.91 7.57 -12.26
N ILE A 33 -9.65 7.70 -13.38
CA ILE A 33 -9.46 6.85 -14.55
C ILE A 33 -8.04 6.96 -15.13
N ARG A 34 -7.46 8.17 -15.18
CA ARG A 34 -6.07 8.36 -15.62
C ARG A 34 -5.05 7.74 -14.66
N ARG A 35 -5.38 7.56 -13.38
CA ARG A 35 -4.50 6.94 -12.37
C ARG A 35 -4.60 5.42 -12.33
N LEU A 36 -5.70 4.82 -12.79
CA LEU A 36 -5.90 3.36 -12.84
C LEU A 36 -4.68 2.57 -13.33
N PRO A 37 -4.03 2.90 -14.48
CA PRO A 37 -2.89 2.12 -14.95
C PRO A 37 -1.71 2.14 -13.96
N ARG A 38 -1.43 3.29 -13.32
CA ARG A 38 -0.37 3.40 -12.30
C ARG A 38 -0.71 2.56 -11.06
N VAL A 39 -1.97 2.61 -10.62
CA VAL A 39 -2.47 1.79 -9.51
C VAL A 39 -2.34 0.30 -9.82
N PHE A 40 -2.72 -0.13 -11.03
CA PHE A 40 -2.58 -1.52 -11.47
C PHE A 40 -1.12 -1.98 -11.51
N LEU A 41 -0.21 -1.15 -12.04
CA LEU A 41 1.23 -1.44 -12.04
C LEU A 41 1.79 -1.58 -10.61
N TYR A 42 1.36 -0.71 -9.69
CA TYR A 42 1.75 -0.81 -8.29
C TYR A 42 1.21 -2.08 -7.63
N LEU A 43 -0.08 -2.38 -7.83
CA LEU A 43 -0.72 -3.59 -7.31
C LEU A 43 -0.04 -4.86 -7.82
N PHE A 44 0.32 -4.92 -9.10
CA PHE A 44 1.03 -6.06 -9.66
C PHE A 44 2.42 -6.25 -9.03
N TYR A 45 3.15 -5.15 -8.82
CA TYR A 45 4.43 -5.19 -8.11
C TYR A 45 4.28 -5.64 -6.65
N LEU A 46 3.28 -5.10 -5.94
CA LEU A 46 2.95 -5.48 -4.57
C LEU A 46 2.61 -6.97 -4.49
N PHE A 47 1.78 -7.47 -5.40
CA PHE A 47 1.41 -8.89 -5.46
C PHE A 47 2.64 -9.78 -5.64
N GLY A 48 3.55 -9.41 -6.54
CA GLY A 48 4.83 -10.13 -6.71
C GLY A 48 5.66 -10.18 -5.43
N GLN A 49 5.78 -9.04 -4.72
CA GLN A 49 6.48 -8.98 -3.42
C GLN A 49 5.82 -9.88 -2.36
N VAL A 50 4.49 -9.85 -2.27
CA VAL A 50 3.73 -10.70 -1.34
C VAL A 50 4.01 -12.18 -1.61
N VAL A 51 4.00 -12.61 -2.87
CA VAL A 51 4.28 -14.01 -3.24
C VAL A 51 5.71 -14.41 -2.85
N VAL A 52 6.71 -13.58 -3.19
CA VAL A 52 8.12 -13.86 -2.88
C VAL A 52 8.34 -13.94 -1.37
N SER A 53 7.82 -12.99 -0.62
CA SER A 53 7.96 -12.95 0.84
C SER A 53 7.20 -14.11 1.51
N ASN A 54 6.04 -14.53 1.00
CA ASN A 54 5.36 -15.73 1.49
C ASN A 54 6.22 -16.99 1.36
N LEU A 55 6.89 -17.17 0.21
CA LEU A 55 7.80 -18.31 0.01
C LEU A 55 8.98 -18.28 1.00
N GLN A 56 9.56 -17.10 1.24
CA GLN A 56 10.63 -16.92 2.23
C GLN A 56 10.17 -17.24 3.65
N VAL A 57 8.96 -16.81 4.03
CA VAL A 57 8.36 -17.13 5.32
C VAL A 57 8.11 -18.64 5.44
N MET A 58 7.55 -19.28 4.42
CA MET A 58 7.33 -20.74 4.40
C MET A 58 8.64 -21.50 4.55
N GLU A 59 9.70 -21.10 3.83
CA GLU A 59 11.02 -21.71 3.96
C GLU A 59 11.57 -21.58 5.39
N ARG A 60 11.36 -20.44 6.04
CA ARG A 60 11.76 -20.21 7.44
C ARG A 60 11.01 -21.09 8.44
N ILE A 61 9.74 -21.34 8.18
CA ILE A 61 8.89 -22.20 9.01
C ILE A 61 9.29 -23.67 8.83
N LEU A 62 9.53 -24.11 7.60
CA LEU A 62 9.95 -25.48 7.27
C LEU A 62 11.38 -25.79 7.73
N PHE A 63 12.28 -24.81 7.64
CA PHE A 63 13.69 -24.94 8.02
C PHE A 63 14.06 -23.92 9.11
N PRO A 64 13.66 -24.17 10.38
CA PRO A 64 13.90 -23.24 11.47
C PRO A 64 15.40 -22.96 11.72
N GLN A 65 16.30 -23.83 11.28
CA GLN A 65 17.75 -23.61 11.31
C GLN A 65 18.22 -22.43 10.43
N LYS A 66 17.45 -22.06 9.40
CA LYS A 66 17.75 -20.91 8.53
C LYS A 66 17.29 -19.58 9.13
N ARG A 67 16.53 -19.60 10.23
CA ARG A 67 16.06 -18.37 10.89
C ARG A 67 17.23 -17.63 11.54
N LYS A 68 17.59 -16.48 10.98
CA LYS A 68 18.63 -15.61 11.55
C LYS A 68 18.02 -14.62 12.55
N GLY A 69 18.03 -15.00 13.83
CA GLY A 69 17.71 -14.10 14.94
C GLY A 69 16.22 -13.92 15.26
N GLY A 70 15.96 -13.05 16.24
CA GLY A 70 14.64 -12.71 16.76
C GLY A 70 14.01 -11.50 16.06
N GLY A 71 12.69 -11.33 16.27
CA GLY A 71 11.97 -10.20 15.71
C GLY A 71 12.46 -8.86 16.25
N ARG A 72 12.46 -7.82 15.42
CA ARG A 72 13.03 -6.51 15.75
C ARG A 72 12.16 -5.36 15.26
N LEU A 73 12.20 -4.26 16.00
CA LEU A 73 11.59 -2.99 15.58
C LEU A 73 12.62 -2.17 14.81
N VAL A 74 12.22 -1.66 13.64
CA VAL A 74 13.02 -0.81 12.79
C VAL A 74 12.26 0.48 12.54
N TRP A 75 12.92 1.59 12.81
CA TRP A 75 12.45 2.92 12.43
C TRP A 75 13.06 3.27 11.08
N PHE A 76 12.21 3.70 10.15
CA PHE A 76 12.66 4.25 8.89
C PHE A 76 11.91 5.54 8.57
N ARG A 77 12.62 6.47 7.92
CA ARG A 77 12.09 7.75 7.48
C ARG A 77 11.70 7.64 6.01
N THR A 78 10.56 8.19 5.64
CA THR A 78 10.09 8.31 4.26
C THR A 78 10.02 9.79 3.86
N ASP A 79 10.34 10.10 2.61
CA ASP A 79 10.27 11.47 2.09
C ASP A 79 8.94 11.77 1.35
N LEU A 80 7.96 10.85 1.46
CA LEU A 80 6.60 11.00 0.96
C LEU A 80 5.86 12.17 1.63
N LYS A 81 5.34 13.09 0.81
CA LYS A 81 4.68 14.33 1.23
C LYS A 81 3.20 14.14 1.48
N GLU A 82 2.53 13.30 0.71
CA GLU A 82 1.10 13.05 0.85
C GLU A 82 0.80 12.05 1.97
N GLU A 83 -0.32 12.26 2.67
CA GLU A 83 -0.75 11.32 3.71
C GLU A 83 -1.22 9.99 3.12
N GLY A 84 -1.89 10.03 1.96
CA GLY A 84 -2.39 8.83 1.30
C GLY A 84 -1.28 7.88 0.83
N THR A 85 -0.16 8.41 0.35
CA THR A 85 0.99 7.61 -0.08
C THR A 85 1.75 7.04 1.12
N ARG A 86 1.92 7.80 2.21
CA ARG A 86 2.48 7.28 3.47
C ARG A 86 1.64 6.13 4.04
N LEU A 87 0.31 6.27 4.02
CA LEU A 87 -0.58 5.19 4.43
C LEU A 87 -0.48 3.98 3.49
N THR A 88 -0.39 4.21 2.18
CA THR A 88 -0.20 3.15 1.18
C THR A 88 1.11 2.41 1.40
N LEU A 89 2.20 3.12 1.72
CA LEU A 89 3.49 2.53 2.07
C LEU A 89 3.39 1.65 3.32
N ALA A 90 2.80 2.19 4.41
CA ALA A 90 2.58 1.46 5.66
C ALA A 90 1.80 0.16 5.43
N ASN A 91 0.72 0.23 4.65
CA ASN A 91 -0.10 -0.93 4.31
C ASN A 91 0.66 -1.94 3.45
N SER A 92 1.45 -1.46 2.48
CA SER A 92 2.24 -2.33 1.59
C SER A 92 3.28 -3.13 2.37
N ILE A 93 3.96 -2.49 3.32
CA ILE A 93 4.92 -3.16 4.21
C ILE A 93 4.20 -4.18 5.10
N THR A 94 3.06 -3.81 5.68
CA THR A 94 2.29 -4.71 6.55
C THR A 94 1.74 -5.92 5.79
N LEU A 95 1.36 -5.75 4.53
CA LEU A 95 0.90 -6.83 3.66
C LEU A 95 2.04 -7.74 3.22
N THR A 96 3.30 -7.30 3.30
CA THR A 96 4.45 -8.12 2.95
C THR A 96 4.70 -9.12 4.09
N PRO A 97 4.53 -10.44 3.85
CA PRO A 97 4.68 -11.47 4.86
C PRO A 97 6.04 -11.40 5.56
N GLY A 98 6.02 -11.37 6.90
CA GLY A 98 7.22 -11.23 7.73
C GLY A 98 7.45 -9.82 8.29
N THR A 99 6.60 -8.85 7.98
CA THR A 99 6.68 -7.47 8.52
C THR A 99 5.32 -6.90 8.92
N VAL A 100 5.29 -6.08 9.98
CA VAL A 100 4.07 -5.41 10.48
C VAL A 100 4.39 -3.95 10.81
N THR A 101 3.64 -3.00 10.26
CA THR A 101 3.79 -1.59 10.64
C THR A 101 3.04 -1.32 11.94
N VAL A 102 3.75 -0.89 12.98
CA VAL A 102 3.21 -0.65 14.33
C VAL A 102 2.74 0.79 14.50
N SER A 103 3.44 1.75 13.88
CA SER A 103 3.12 3.17 14.01
C SER A 103 3.57 3.95 12.78
N LEU A 104 2.75 4.90 12.38
CA LEU A 104 3.05 5.94 11.40
C LEU A 104 2.91 7.30 12.10
N LYS A 105 4.01 8.05 12.25
CA LYS A 105 4.01 9.39 12.83
C LYS A 105 4.76 10.36 11.92
N GLY A 106 4.02 11.26 11.28
CA GLY A 106 4.57 12.17 10.28
C GLY A 106 5.29 11.38 9.19
N ASN A 107 6.59 11.58 9.08
CA ASN A 107 7.45 10.94 8.08
C ASN A 107 8.21 9.72 8.60
N TYR A 108 7.89 9.25 9.81
CA TYR A 108 8.53 8.09 10.44
C TYR A 108 7.56 6.91 10.50
N LEU A 109 8.04 5.76 10.02
CA LEU A 109 7.37 4.48 10.14
C LEU A 109 8.13 3.58 11.10
N CYS A 110 7.40 2.95 12.01
CA CYS A 110 7.90 1.92 12.89
C CYS A 110 7.40 0.56 12.39
N VAL A 111 8.33 -0.33 12.04
CA VAL A 111 8.02 -1.65 11.49
C VAL A 111 8.62 -2.72 12.37
N HIS A 112 7.81 -3.70 12.74
CA HIS A 112 8.25 -4.95 13.33
C HIS A 112 8.56 -5.96 12.23
N ALA A 113 9.79 -6.45 12.16
CA ALA A 113 10.21 -7.50 11.24
C ALA A 113 10.41 -8.81 12.00
N LEU A 114 10.04 -9.93 11.36
CA LEU A 114 10.12 -11.28 11.93
C LEU A 114 11.56 -11.73 12.21
N ASP A 115 12.51 -11.26 11.40
CA ASP A 115 13.94 -11.50 11.56
C ASP A 115 14.81 -10.41 10.90
N GLU A 116 16.13 -10.60 10.90
CA GLU A 116 17.08 -9.63 10.35
C GLU A 116 17.01 -9.47 8.82
N ASP A 117 16.71 -10.54 8.09
CA ASP A 117 16.64 -10.51 6.63
C ASP A 117 15.39 -9.71 6.19
N PHE A 118 14.24 -9.94 6.84
CA PHE A 118 13.03 -9.13 6.61
C PHE A 118 13.27 -7.66 6.96
N ALA A 119 13.99 -7.37 8.04
CA ALA A 119 14.31 -6.00 8.44
C ALA A 119 15.19 -5.26 7.41
N LYS A 120 16.12 -5.96 6.75
CA LYS A 120 16.91 -5.40 5.63
C LYS A 120 16.03 -5.21 4.39
N GLY A 121 15.20 -6.19 4.08
CA GLY A 121 14.23 -6.14 2.98
C GLY A 121 13.26 -4.95 3.06
N VAL A 122 12.88 -4.50 4.26
CA VAL A 122 12.04 -3.28 4.41
C VAL A 122 12.74 -2.02 3.91
N LYS A 123 14.07 -1.90 4.07
CA LYS A 123 14.82 -0.74 3.59
C LYS A 123 15.13 -0.83 2.10
N GLU A 124 15.32 -2.05 1.61
CA GLU A 124 15.72 -2.33 0.22
C GLU A 124 14.51 -2.49 -0.71
N ASN A 125 13.28 -2.49 -0.19
CA ASN A 125 12.09 -2.63 -1.03
C ASN A 125 11.90 -1.41 -1.95
N GLY A 126 11.34 -1.66 -3.13
CA GLY A 126 11.07 -0.63 -4.12
C GLY A 126 9.78 0.15 -3.89
N PHE A 127 9.13 0.05 -2.72
CA PHE A 127 7.83 0.68 -2.49
C PHE A 127 7.94 2.20 -2.37
N ALA A 128 8.83 2.71 -1.52
CA ALA A 128 9.06 4.14 -1.34
C ALA A 128 9.35 4.89 -2.66
N PRO A 129 10.34 4.48 -3.48
CA PRO A 129 10.64 5.18 -4.75
C PRO A 129 9.55 5.03 -5.82
N ARG A 130 8.66 4.03 -5.71
CA ARG A 130 7.48 3.92 -6.59
C ARG A 130 6.38 4.89 -6.17
N LEU A 131 6.20 5.10 -4.87
CA LEU A 131 5.21 6.03 -4.33
C LEU A 131 5.68 7.48 -4.47
N GLU A 132 6.98 7.76 -4.37
CA GLU A 132 7.52 9.11 -4.65
C GLU A 132 7.26 9.53 -6.10
N ARG A 133 7.54 8.63 -7.07
CA ARG A 133 7.18 8.85 -8.48
C ARG A 133 5.68 9.02 -8.71
N TRP A 134 4.84 8.48 -7.83
CA TRP A 134 3.39 8.71 -7.89
C TRP A 134 3.09 10.16 -7.52
N GLU A 135 3.63 10.68 -6.41
CA GLU A 135 3.42 12.07 -5.97
C GLU A 135 3.93 13.09 -6.98
N GLU A 136 5.12 12.86 -7.57
CA GLU A 136 5.70 13.73 -8.60
C GLU A 136 4.78 13.85 -9.82
N GLY A 137 4.21 12.74 -10.26
CA GLY A 137 3.27 12.70 -11.37
C GLY A 137 1.87 13.23 -11.05
N ASP A 138 1.64 13.76 -9.85
CA ASP A 138 0.38 14.36 -9.42
C ASP A 138 0.48 15.89 -9.18
N HIS A 139 1.70 16.40 -9.01
CA HIS A 139 2.02 17.82 -8.86
C HIS A 139 2.59 18.45 -10.15
N GLY A 140 2.66 17.70 -11.26
CA GLY A 140 3.11 18.14 -12.58
C GLY A 140 2.00 18.31 -13.60
#